data_AF-A0A1I3MEQ9-F1
#
_entry.id   AF-A0A1I3MEQ9-F1
#
_cell.length_a   1.000
_cell.length_b   1.000
_cell.length_c   1.000
_cell.angle_alpha   90.00
_cell.angle_beta   90.00
_cell.angle_gamma   90.00
#
_symmetry.space_group_name_H-M   'P 1'
#
loop_
_entity.id
_entity.type
_entity.pdbx_description
1 polymer ?
#
loop_
_entity_poly.entity_id
_entity_poly.type
_entity_poly.pdbx_seq_one_letter_code
_entity_poly.pdbx_strand_id
1 'polypeptide(L)'
;MRFSRTMAAAVLALGLSAGLAPASFAATEMPFTAQAFDAAQHEGKPILVHITAPWCPYCAKQRPILDSIESEAAFKHLVVYNVDFDTQKDIVRSLGAQKQSTLIVFHGAAEKGRSTGDTDANSIKTLLQKAND
;
A
#
# COMPACT_ATOMS: atom_id res chain seq x y z
N MET A 1 13.60 71.63 36.87
CA MET A 1 14.13 71.86 35.51
C MET A 1 13.94 70.59 34.71
N ARG A 2 13.26 70.68 33.53
CA ARG A 2 13.44 69.82 32.34
C ARG A 2 12.98 68.36 32.44
N PHE A 3 12.26 67.72 31.53
CA PHE A 3 11.55 67.96 30.26
C PHE A 3 10.66 66.70 30.13
N SER A 4 9.33 66.78 29.94
CA SER A 4 8.61 66.88 28.66
C SER A 4 8.77 65.69 27.69
N ARG A 5 7.61 65.26 27.15
CA ARG A 5 7.36 64.64 25.83
C ARG A 5 7.54 63.12 25.69
N THR A 6 6.43 62.36 25.66
CA THR A 6 5.73 61.88 24.45
C THR A 6 6.63 61.18 23.44
N MET A 7 6.40 59.88 23.19
CA MET A 7 6.28 59.35 21.82
C MET A 7 5.68 57.94 21.82
N ALA A 8 4.56 57.82 21.12
CA ALA A 8 4.02 56.57 20.63
C ALA A 8 4.97 55.96 19.59
N ALA A 9 5.10 54.64 19.59
CA ALA A 9 5.57 53.90 18.43
C ALA A 9 4.75 52.60 18.34
N ALA A 10 3.64 52.71 17.60
CA ALA A 10 2.97 51.56 17.03
C ALA A 10 3.89 50.97 15.96
N VAL A 11 4.33 49.73 16.13
CA VAL A 11 4.93 48.95 15.04
C VAL A 11 3.92 47.86 14.68
N LEU A 12 3.17 48.14 13.62
CA LEU A 12 2.44 47.13 12.86
C LEU A 12 3.45 46.15 12.27
N ALA A 13 3.46 44.91 12.76
CA ALA A 13 4.04 43.79 12.03
C ALA A 13 2.93 43.13 11.20
N LEU A 14 2.88 43.50 9.92
CA LEU A 14 2.14 42.77 8.90
C LEU A 14 2.83 41.43 8.60
N GLY A 15 2.04 40.36 8.60
CA GLY A 15 2.16 39.27 7.64
C GLY A 15 3.09 38.10 8.01
N LEU A 16 2.50 36.93 8.23
CA LEU A 16 2.76 35.79 7.35
C LEU A 16 1.61 34.79 7.43
N SER A 17 0.99 34.57 6.28
CA SER A 17 -0.06 33.61 6.01
C SER A 17 0.35 32.22 6.53
N ALA A 18 -0.41 31.68 7.49
CA ALA A 18 -0.31 30.26 7.82
C ALA A 18 -0.83 29.47 6.60
N GLY A 19 0.11 29.04 5.76
CA GLY A 19 -0.20 28.22 4.59
C GLY A 19 -0.90 26.93 5.03
N LEU A 20 -2.09 26.69 4.49
CA LEU A 20 -2.67 25.36 4.49
C LEU A 20 -1.76 24.47 3.64
N ALA A 21 -0.94 23.65 4.29
CA ALA A 21 -0.31 22.53 3.61
C ALA A 21 -1.42 21.57 3.17
N PRO A 22 -1.51 21.17 1.89
CA PRO A 22 -2.40 20.09 1.52
C PRO A 22 -1.91 18.82 2.23
N ALA A 23 -2.83 18.13 2.91
CA ALA A 23 -2.59 16.78 3.38
C ALA A 23 -2.34 15.91 2.15
N SER A 24 -1.09 15.51 1.93
CA SER A 24 -0.72 14.54 0.91
C SER A 24 -1.44 13.23 1.23
N PHE A 25 -2.45 12.87 0.43
CA PHE A 25 -3.00 11.53 0.43
C PHE A 25 -1.96 10.60 -0.19
N ALA A 26 -1.17 9.94 0.66
CA ALA A 26 -0.43 8.76 0.26
C ALA A 26 -1.42 7.70 -0.24
N ALA A 27 -1.07 7.00 -1.33
CA ALA A 27 -1.89 5.97 -1.94
C ALA A 27 -2.46 5.03 -0.86
N THR A 28 -3.78 4.89 -0.83
CA THR A 28 -4.49 3.98 0.08
C THR A 28 -4.16 2.54 -0.28
N GLU A 29 -3.10 2.00 0.29
CA GLU A 29 -3.03 0.57 0.57
C GLU A 29 -4.25 0.22 1.41
N MET A 30 -5.14 -0.62 0.87
CA MET A 30 -6.29 -1.07 1.65
C MET A 30 -5.79 -2.09 2.68
N PRO A 31 -6.00 -1.86 3.98
CA PRO A 31 -5.63 -2.83 4.99
C PRO A 31 -6.37 -4.14 4.70
N PHE A 32 -5.66 -5.26 4.80
CA PHE A 32 -6.30 -6.57 4.71
C PHE A 32 -7.30 -6.69 5.88
N THR A 33 -8.58 -6.80 5.55
CA THR A 33 -9.62 -7.25 6.49
C THR A 33 -10.36 -8.40 5.82
N ALA A 34 -10.81 -9.39 6.61
CA ALA A 34 -11.58 -10.51 6.07
C ALA A 34 -12.80 -10.01 5.27
N GLN A 35 -13.51 -9.01 5.80
CA GLN A 35 -14.67 -8.41 5.12
C GLN A 35 -14.32 -7.77 3.76
N ALA A 36 -13.23 -6.99 3.68
CA ALA A 36 -12.84 -6.36 2.42
C ALA A 36 -12.37 -7.41 1.39
N PHE A 37 -11.64 -8.42 1.85
CA PHE A 37 -11.20 -9.53 1.01
C PHE A 37 -12.41 -10.31 0.47
N ASP A 38 -13.33 -10.73 1.33
CA ASP A 38 -14.56 -11.43 0.96
C ASP A 38 -15.42 -10.61 -0.02
N ALA A 39 -15.55 -9.30 0.22
CA ALA A 39 -16.27 -8.41 -0.70
C ALA A 39 -15.60 -8.36 -2.08
N ALA A 40 -14.27 -8.23 -2.15
CA ALA A 40 -13.54 -8.26 -3.42
C ALA A 40 -13.69 -9.60 -4.13
N GLN A 41 -13.70 -10.71 -3.37
CA GLN A 41 -13.94 -12.04 -3.92
C GLN A 41 -15.36 -12.20 -4.50
N HIS A 42 -16.38 -11.73 -3.78
CA HIS A 42 -17.77 -11.74 -4.24
C HIS A 42 -18.02 -10.85 -5.45
N GLU A 43 -17.29 -9.73 -5.56
CA GLU A 43 -17.34 -8.85 -6.73
C GLU A 43 -16.56 -9.41 -7.94
N GLY A 44 -15.92 -10.59 -7.81
CA GLY A 44 -15.17 -11.20 -8.91
C GLY A 44 -13.90 -10.42 -9.28
N LYS A 45 -13.31 -9.69 -8.34
CA LYS A 45 -12.14 -8.85 -8.63
C LYS A 45 -10.87 -9.70 -8.82
N PRO A 46 -9.93 -9.24 -9.67
CA PRO A 46 -8.56 -9.72 -9.64
C PRO A 46 -7.90 -9.25 -8.33
N ILE A 47 -7.30 -10.17 -7.57
CA ILE A 47 -6.72 -9.87 -6.25
C ILE A 47 -5.30 -10.42 -6.17
N LEU A 48 -4.37 -9.62 -5.64
CA LEU A 48 -3.05 -10.03 -5.19
C LEU A 48 -2.99 -9.92 -3.66
N VAL A 49 -2.58 -10.99 -3.00
CA VAL A 49 -2.18 -10.97 -1.59
C VAL A 49 -0.67 -11.17 -1.49
N HIS A 50 0.01 -10.20 -0.90
CA HIS A 50 1.45 -10.22 -0.67
C HIS A 50 1.73 -10.43 0.82
N ILE A 51 2.19 -11.64 1.16
CA ILE A 51 2.63 -11.99 2.50
C ILE A 51 4.04 -11.44 2.69
N THR A 52 4.18 -10.39 3.48
CA THR A 52 5.40 -9.57 3.57
C THR A 52 5.88 -9.44 5.02
N ALA A 53 7.12 -8.98 5.19
CA ALA A 53 7.65 -8.58 6.49
C ALA A 53 8.74 -7.50 6.28
N PRO A 54 8.92 -6.55 7.20
CA PRO A 54 9.87 -5.44 7.01
C PRO A 54 11.35 -5.89 6.97
N TRP A 55 11.69 -7.00 7.64
CA TRP A 55 13.04 -7.56 7.66
C TRP A 55 13.34 -8.51 6.49
N CYS A 56 12.36 -8.75 5.61
CA CYS A 56 12.46 -9.74 4.55
C CYS A 56 13.16 -9.17 3.30
N PRO A 57 14.36 -9.66 2.93
CA PRO A 57 15.13 -9.11 1.81
C PRO A 57 14.49 -9.39 0.44
N TYR A 58 13.77 -10.51 0.30
CA TYR A 58 13.03 -10.81 -0.92
C TYR A 58 11.81 -9.90 -1.08
N CYS A 59 11.11 -9.61 0.01
CA CYS A 59 9.96 -8.71 0.04
C CYS A 59 10.38 -7.28 -0.36
N ALA A 60 11.55 -6.83 0.13
CA ALA A 60 12.14 -5.54 -0.27
C ALA A 60 12.47 -5.48 -1.78
N LYS A 61 12.81 -6.61 -2.41
CA LYS A 61 13.02 -6.69 -3.87
C LYS A 61 11.70 -6.79 -4.64
N GLN A 62 10.71 -7.51 -4.11
CA GLN A 62 9.40 -7.67 -4.72
C GLN A 62 8.65 -6.34 -4.78
N ARG A 63 8.75 -5.51 -3.74
CA ARG A 63 7.98 -4.27 -3.65
C ARG A 63 8.11 -3.33 -4.87
N PRO A 64 9.32 -2.90 -5.29
CA PRO A 64 9.45 -2.03 -6.46
C PRO A 64 9.03 -2.72 -7.78
N ILE A 65 9.13 -4.05 -7.86
CA ILE A 65 8.64 -4.82 -9.01
C ILE A 65 7.12 -4.79 -9.07
N LEU A 66 6.45 -5.04 -7.94
CA LEU A 66 5.01 -4.98 -7.80
C LEU A 66 4.50 -3.57 -8.10
N ASP A 67 5.08 -2.54 -7.49
CA ASP A 67 4.71 -1.13 -7.74
C ASP A 67 4.80 -0.77 -9.23
N SER A 68 5.83 -1.26 -9.94
CA SER A 68 5.97 -1.06 -11.38
C SER A 68 4.87 -1.77 -12.17
N ILE A 69 4.54 -3.03 -11.84
CA ILE A 69 3.53 -3.83 -12.55
C ILE A 69 2.12 -3.28 -12.28
N GLU A 70 1.81 -2.96 -11.03
CA GLU A 70 0.52 -2.40 -10.59
C GLU A 70 0.17 -1.08 -11.29
N SER A 71 1.19 -0.31 -11.70
CA SER A 71 1.00 0.93 -12.45
C SER A 71 0.57 0.74 -13.91
N GLU A 72 0.69 -0.48 -14.46
CA GLU A 72 0.32 -0.75 -15.85
C GLU A 72 -1.20 -0.80 -16.03
N ALA A 73 -1.69 -0.32 -17.17
CA ALA A 73 -3.13 -0.30 -17.48
C ALA A 73 -3.82 -1.67 -17.43
N ALA A 74 -3.06 -2.76 -17.64
CA ALA A 74 -3.56 -4.14 -17.54
C ALA A 74 -3.94 -4.55 -16.11
N PHE A 75 -3.41 -3.86 -15.09
CA PHE A 75 -3.63 -4.16 -13.67
C PHE A 75 -4.40 -3.04 -12.94
N LYS A 76 -5.00 -2.09 -13.66
CA LYS A 76 -5.77 -0.97 -13.07
C LYS A 76 -6.93 -1.37 -12.13
N HIS A 77 -7.37 -2.63 -12.21
CA HIS A 77 -8.46 -3.18 -11.39
C HIS A 77 -7.96 -4.20 -10.34
N LEU A 78 -6.65 -4.48 -10.32
CA LEU A 78 -6.04 -5.38 -9.36
C LEU A 78 -6.18 -4.80 -7.95
N VAL A 79 -6.79 -5.56 -7.05
CA VAL A 79 -6.80 -5.23 -5.63
C VAL A 79 -5.60 -5.86 -4.96
N VAL A 80 -4.80 -5.06 -4.27
CA VAL A 80 -3.59 -5.53 -3.61
C VAL A 80 -3.77 -5.45 -2.11
N TYR A 81 -3.48 -6.56 -1.42
CA TYR A 81 -3.42 -6.61 0.03
C TYR A 81 -2.03 -7.02 0.51
N ASN A 82 -1.43 -6.20 1.36
CA ASN A 82 -0.23 -6.55 2.10
C ASN A 82 -0.62 -7.17 3.44
N VAL A 83 -0.17 -8.40 3.69
CA VAL A 83 -0.37 -9.13 4.94
C VAL A 83 0.98 -9.30 5.61
N ASP A 84 1.10 -8.77 6.82
CA ASP A 84 2.34 -8.86 7.59
C ASP A 84 2.46 -10.25 8.23
N PHE A 85 3.56 -10.94 7.91
CA PHE A 85 3.79 -12.33 8.30
C PHE A 85 3.84 -12.53 9.83
N ASP A 86 4.36 -11.54 10.56
CA ASP A 86 4.60 -11.66 12.00
C ASP A 86 3.41 -11.24 12.84
N THR A 87 2.68 -10.22 12.40
CA THR A 87 1.61 -9.58 13.17
C THR A 87 0.21 -10.05 12.76
N GLN A 88 0.02 -10.49 11.51
CA GLN A 88 -1.29 -10.91 10.99
C GLN A 88 -1.37 -12.44 10.84
N LYS A 89 -0.89 -13.18 11.86
CA LYS A 89 -0.72 -14.65 11.80
C LYS A 89 -2.00 -15.42 11.49
N ASP A 90 -3.16 -14.95 11.94
CA ASP A 90 -4.43 -15.63 11.67
C ASP A 90 -4.79 -15.54 10.18
N ILE A 91 -4.54 -14.39 9.55
CA ILE A 91 -4.72 -14.18 8.11
C ILE A 91 -3.70 -15.01 7.31
N VAL A 92 -2.43 -15.02 7.73
CA VAL A 92 -1.38 -15.84 7.10
C VAL A 92 -1.78 -17.33 7.11
N ARG A 93 -2.30 -17.83 8.24
CA ARG A 93 -2.78 -19.20 8.37
C ARG A 93 -4.01 -19.47 7.52
N SER A 94 -4.99 -18.56 7.48
CA SER A 94 -6.20 -18.75 6.68
C SER A 94 -5.91 -18.80 5.18
N LEU A 95 -4.88 -18.08 4.71
CA LEU A 95 -4.41 -18.11 3.34
C LEU A 95 -3.47 -19.31 3.03
N GLY A 96 -3.15 -20.12 4.04
CA GLY A 96 -2.23 -21.25 3.92
C GLY A 96 -0.80 -20.84 3.54
N ALA A 97 -0.39 -19.62 3.89
CA ALA A 97 0.96 -19.14 3.63
C ALA A 97 1.93 -19.63 4.71
N GLN A 98 3.09 -20.14 4.30
CA GLN A 98 4.09 -20.70 5.23
C GLN A 98 5.32 -19.80 5.40
N LYS A 99 5.53 -18.84 4.50
CA LYS A 99 6.70 -17.96 4.47
C LYS A 99 6.29 -16.56 4.03
N GLN A 100 7.02 -15.56 4.52
CA GLN A 100 7.11 -14.25 3.91
C GLN A 100 7.58 -14.34 2.45
N SER A 101 7.41 -13.27 1.68
CA SER A 101 7.66 -13.21 0.24
C SER A 101 6.76 -14.13 -0.59
N THR A 102 5.58 -14.48 -0.04
CA THR A 102 4.58 -15.27 -0.77
C THR A 102 3.60 -14.33 -1.45
N LEU A 103 3.47 -14.46 -2.77
CA LEU A 103 2.47 -13.80 -3.60
C LEU A 103 1.37 -14.82 -3.90
N ILE A 104 0.11 -14.48 -3.63
CA ILE A 104 -1.05 -15.33 -3.91
C ILE A 104 -2.02 -14.52 -4.77
N VAL A 105 -2.44 -15.10 -5.88
CA VAL A 105 -3.30 -14.44 -6.86
C VAL A 105 -4.66 -15.13 -6.91
N PHE A 106 -5.71 -14.32 -6.89
CA PHE A 106 -7.09 -14.77 -6.99
C PHE A 106 -7.83 -14.06 -8.13
N HIS A 107 -8.86 -14.74 -8.66
CA HIS A 107 -9.96 -14.13 -9.41
C HIS A 107 -11.25 -14.48 -8.68
N GLY A 108 -11.89 -13.48 -8.07
CA GLY A 108 -12.98 -13.73 -7.13
C GLY A 108 -12.51 -14.66 -6.00
N ALA A 109 -13.30 -15.69 -5.68
CA ALA A 109 -12.96 -16.67 -4.65
C ALA A 109 -11.90 -17.71 -5.08
N ALA A 110 -11.59 -17.80 -6.38
CA ALA A 110 -10.69 -18.84 -6.89
C ALA A 110 -9.23 -18.39 -6.79
N GLU A 111 -8.41 -19.17 -6.09
CA GLU A 111 -6.95 -19.01 -6.17
C GLU A 111 -6.46 -19.47 -7.54
N LYS A 112 -5.78 -18.58 -8.27
CA LYS A 112 -5.29 -18.81 -9.64
C LYS A 112 -3.80 -19.17 -9.67
N GLY A 113 -3.07 -18.86 -8.60
CA GLY A 113 -1.69 -19.29 -8.43
C GLY A 113 -1.00 -18.62 -7.25
N ARG A 114 0.18 -19.14 -6.91
CA ARG A 114 1.06 -18.55 -5.90
C ARG A 114 2.53 -18.73 -6.25
N SER A 115 3.38 -17.87 -5.69
CA SER A 115 4.84 -17.97 -5.78
C SER A 115 5.47 -17.48 -4.47
N THR A 116 6.58 -18.09 -4.05
CA THR A 116 7.28 -17.72 -2.81
C THR A 116 8.75 -17.43 -3.11
N GLY A 117 9.24 -16.27 -2.68
CA GLY A 117 10.65 -15.87 -2.84
C GLY A 117 11.03 -15.43 -4.25
N ASP A 118 10.07 -15.33 -5.17
CA ASP A 118 10.29 -14.90 -6.54
C ASP A 118 10.61 -13.40 -6.60
N THR A 119 11.64 -13.04 -7.36
CA THR A 119 12.09 -11.66 -7.57
C THR A 119 12.35 -11.37 -9.04
N ASP A 120 11.87 -12.22 -9.95
CA ASP A 120 11.93 -11.97 -11.39
C ASP A 120 10.66 -11.22 -11.85
N ALA A 121 10.85 -10.08 -12.51
CA ALA A 121 9.74 -9.22 -12.89
C ALA A 121 8.79 -9.88 -13.91
N ASN A 122 9.32 -10.67 -14.84
CA ASN A 122 8.50 -11.33 -15.86
C ASN A 122 7.71 -12.49 -15.26
N SER A 123 8.32 -13.27 -14.37
CA SER A 123 7.65 -14.33 -13.62
C SER A 123 6.52 -13.78 -12.75
N ILE A 124 6.79 -12.73 -11.97
CA ILE A 124 5.78 -12.06 -11.14
C ILE A 124 4.64 -11.50 -12.01
N LYS A 125 4.96 -10.84 -13.12
CA LYS A 125 3.94 -10.33 -14.05
C LYS A 125 3.07 -11.44 -14.61
N THR A 126 3.68 -12.57 -15.01
CA THR A 126 2.97 -13.75 -15.52
C THR A 126 2.05 -14.36 -14.45
N LEU A 127 2.48 -14.37 -13.18
CA LEU A 127 1.65 -14.79 -12.06
C LEU A 127 0.44 -13.86 -11.88
N LEU A 128 0.66 -12.54 -11.89
CA LEU A 128 -0.40 -11.53 -11.72
C LEU A 128 -1.41 -11.56 -12.88
N GLN A 129 -0.99 -11.87 -14.10
CA GLN A 129 -1.91 -12.00 -15.24
C GLN A 129 -3.00 -13.06 -15.02
N LYS A 130 -2.71 -14.12 -14.25
CA LYS A 130 -3.70 -15.15 -13.91
C LYS A 130 -4.89 -14.63 -13.11
N ALA A 131 -4.78 -13.44 -12.51
CA ALA A 131 -5.89 -12.78 -11.82
C ALA A 131 -7.00 -12.35 -12.79
N ASN A 132 -6.69 -12.18 -14.07
CA ASN A 132 -7.62 -11.71 -15.09
C ASN A 132 -8.39 -12.85 -15.80
N ASP A 133 -8.06 -14.11 -15.48
CA ASP A 133 -8.65 -15.32 -16.06
C ASP A 133 -9.83 -15.84 -15.23
#